data_AF-A0A415IYL2-F1
#
_entry.id   AF-A0A415IYL2-F1
#
_cell.length_a   1.000
_cell.length_b   1.000
_cell.length_c   1.000
_cell.angle_alpha   90.00
_cell.angle_beta   90.00
_cell.angle_gamma   90.00
#
_symmetry.space_group_name_H-M   'P 1'
#
loop_
_entity.id
_entity.type
_entity.pdbx_description
1 polymer ?
#
loop_
_entity_poly.entity_id
_entity_poly.type
_entity_poly.pdbx_seq_one_letter_code
_entity_poly.pdbx_strand_id
1 'polypeptide(L)' 'MKSHIISIMCPDIRLQAAYKILSDNPGMRISDLAYTVGYNDPKYFSSCFKKKFKVLPRDISQE' A
#
# COMPACT_ATOMS: atom_id res chain seq x y z
N MET A 1 -8.23 21.92 17.69
CA MET A 1 -6.83 21.46 17.79
C MET A 1 -6.44 20.81 16.46
N LYS A 2 -5.59 21.51 15.70
CA LYS A 2 -4.76 21.04 14.58
C LYS A 2 -5.49 20.31 13.43
N SER A 3 -5.93 21.14 12.49
CA SER A 3 -6.31 20.86 11.10
C SER A 3 -5.85 19.49 10.56
N HIS A 4 -6.79 18.54 10.44
CA HIS A 4 -6.60 17.29 9.70
C HIS A 4 -6.94 17.48 8.21
N ILE A 5 -6.35 18.49 7.57
CA ILE A 5 -6.21 18.51 6.12
C ILE A 5 -4.98 17.67 5.75
N ILE A 6 -5.01 16.38 6.07
CA ILE A 6 -4.00 15.44 5.59
C ILE A 6 -4.26 15.17 4.13
N SER A 7 -3.61 16.00 3.30
CA SER A 7 -3.37 15.81 1.86
C SER A 7 -3.62 14.38 1.40
N ILE A 8 -4.82 14.15 0.83
CA ILE A 8 -5.32 12.86 0.33
C ILE A 8 -4.53 12.31 -0.89
N MET A 9 -3.35 12.91 -1.15
CA MET A 9 -2.53 12.72 -2.35
C MET A 9 -1.09 12.31 -2.03
N CYS A 10 -0.68 12.20 -0.76
CA CYS A 10 0.68 11.75 -0.44
C CYS A 10 0.79 10.23 -0.61
N PRO A 11 1.68 9.71 -1.48
CA PRO A 11 1.86 8.28 -1.68
C PRO A 11 2.23 7.57 -0.36
N ASP A 12 2.87 8.26 0.58
CA ASP A 12 3.18 7.74 1.92
C ASP A 12 1.95 7.23 2.69
N ILE A 13 0.86 8.01 2.68
CA ILE A 13 -0.34 7.71 3.46
C ILE A 13 -1.07 6.51 2.85
N ARG A 14 -1.13 6.46 1.52
CA ARG A 14 -1.71 5.33 0.77
C ARG A 14 -0.89 4.07 0.95
N LEU A 15 0.43 4.19 0.96
CA LEU A 15 1.38 3.11 1.22
C LEU A 15 1.24 2.56 2.65
N GLN A 16 1.04 3.43 3.66
CA GLN A 16 0.74 2.99 5.02
C GLN A 16 -0.59 2.27 5.14
N ALA A 17 -1.65 2.77 4.49
CA ALA A 17 -2.94 2.08 4.44
C ALA A 17 -2.80 0.70 3.78
N ALA A 18 -2.08 0.62 2.68
CA ALA A 18 -1.78 -0.65 2.00
C ALA A 18 -1.06 -1.65 2.91
N TYR A 19 -0.06 -1.18 3.66
CA TYR A 19 0.67 -2.03 4.60
C TYR A 19 -0.24 -2.59 5.70
N LYS A 20 -1.16 -1.76 6.23
CA LYS A 20 -2.12 -2.20 7.23
C LYS A 20 -3.09 -3.26 6.68
N ILE A 21 -3.57 -3.08 5.45
CA ILE A 21 -4.45 -4.06 4.79
C ILE A 21 -3.71 -5.37 4.50
N LEU A 22 -2.44 -5.30 4.08
CA LEU A 22 -1.57 -6.48 3.91
C LEU A 22 -1.30 -7.21 5.22
N SER A 23 -1.14 -6.47 6.32
CA SER A 23 -0.95 -7.07 7.65
C SER A 23 -2.19 -7.80 8.13
N ASP A 24 -3.39 -7.31 7.77
CA ASP A 24 -4.66 -7.97 8.07
C ASP A 24 -4.93 -9.14 7.11
N ASN A 25 -4.49 -9.01 5.86
CA ASN A 25 -4.70 -9.98 4.78
C ASN A 25 -3.38 -10.30 4.06
N PRO A 26 -2.51 -11.14 4.65
CA PRO A 26 -1.20 -11.46 4.08
C PRO A 26 -1.28 -12.18 2.72
N GLY A 27 -2.43 -12.74 2.38
CA GLY A 27 -2.71 -13.36 1.07
C GLY A 27 -3.27 -12.41 0.00
N MET A 28 -3.46 -11.11 0.30
CA MET A 28 -4.04 -10.17 -0.66
C MET A 28 -3.08 -9.91 -1.82
N ARG A 29 -3.62 -9.98 -3.05
CA ARG A 29 -2.84 -9.66 -4.26
C ARG A 29 -2.57 -8.16 -4.34
N ILE A 30 -1.40 -7.82 -4.88
CA ILE A 30 -1.02 -6.42 -5.08
C ILE A 30 -1.90 -5.65 -6.03
N SER A 31 -2.43 -6.33 -7.02
CA SER A 31 -3.41 -5.77 -7.94
C SER A 31 -4.58 -5.19 -7.14
N ASP A 32 -5.23 -6.02 -6.32
CA ASP A 32 -6.35 -5.64 -5.45
C ASP A 32 -5.97 -4.58 -4.44
N LEU A 33 -4.79 -4.70 -3.82
CA LEU A 33 -4.32 -3.72 -2.85
C LEU A 33 -4.13 -2.34 -3.48
N ALA A 34 -3.56 -2.28 -4.69
CA ALA A 34 -3.38 -1.04 -5.42
C ALA A 34 -4.73 -0.38 -5.74
N TYR A 35 -5.71 -1.16 -6.21
CA TYR A 35 -7.06 -0.64 -6.43
C TYR A 35 -7.72 -0.17 -5.13
N THR A 36 -7.52 -0.88 -4.03
CA THR A 36 -8.09 -0.56 -2.71
C THR A 36 -7.56 0.77 -2.17
N VAL A 37 -6.28 1.06 -2.36
CA VAL A 37 -5.67 2.34 -1.94
C VAL A 37 -5.77 3.45 -2.98
N GLY A 38 -6.51 3.23 -4.08
CA GLY A 38 -6.81 4.25 -5.08
C GLY A 38 -5.72 4.48 -6.14
N TYR A 39 -4.93 3.46 -6.45
CA TYR A 39 -4.03 3.44 -7.60
C TYR A 39 -4.72 2.76 -8.79
N ASN A 40 -4.70 3.41 -9.95
CA ASN A 40 -5.17 2.81 -11.20
C ASN A 40 -4.17 1.81 -11.79
N ASP A 41 -2.89 1.94 -11.44
CA ASP A 41 -1.82 1.18 -12.04
C ASP A 41 -1.06 0.35 -10.99
N PRO A 42 -1.36 -0.97 -10.86
CA PRO A 42 -0.76 -1.82 -9.84
C PRO A 42 0.75 -2.02 -10.04
N LYS A 43 1.27 -1.90 -11.28
CA LYS A 43 2.71 -1.96 -11.56
C LYS A 43 3.45 -0.75 -10.96
N TYR A 44 2.88 0.44 -11.11
CA TYR A 44 3.44 1.66 -10.53
C TYR A 44 3.39 1.62 -9.00
N PHE A 45 2.25 1.20 -8.44
CA PHE A 45 2.10 0.98 -7.00
C PHE A 45 3.14 -0.01 -6.46
N SER A 46 3.28 -1.18 -7.08
CA SER A 46 4.23 -2.22 -6.66
C SER A 46 5.68 -1.71 -6.63
N SER A 47 6.07 -0.93 -7.63
CA SER A 47 7.41 -0.32 -7.68
C SER A 47 7.63 0.68 -6.54
N CYS A 48 6.62 1.49 -6.22
CA CYS A 48 6.68 2.46 -5.13
C CYS A 48 6.67 1.77 -3.75
N PHE A 49 5.79 0.78 -3.57
CA PHE A 49 5.65 -0.01 -2.36
C PHE A 49 6.94 -0.77 -2.04
N LYS A 50 7.51 -1.45 -3.04
CA LYS A 50 8.80 -2.14 -2.91
C LYS A 50 9.93 -1.15 -2.58
N LYS A 51 9.93 0.05 -3.16
CA LYS A 51 10.96 1.05 -2.87
C LYS A 51 10.86 1.59 -1.43
N LYS A 52 9.63 1.77 -0.93
CA LYS A 52 9.34 2.31 0.41
C LYS A 52 9.58 1.29 1.52
N PHE A 53 8.99 0.10 1.39
CA PHE A 53 9.00 -0.90 2.46
C PHE A 53 10.05 -1.98 2.26
N LYS A 54 10.67 -2.07 1.08
CA LYS A 54 11.63 -3.11 0.68
C LYS A 54 11.14 -4.56 0.81
N VAL A 55 9.93 -4.78 1.32
CA VAL A 55 9.24 -6.06 1.35
C VAL A 55 8.49 -6.26 0.04
N LEU A 56 8.62 -7.45 -0.53
CA LEU A 56 7.67 -7.86 -1.53
C LEU A 56 6.42 -8.38 -0.81
N PRO A 57 5.23 -8.05 -1.31
CA PRO A 57 3.95 -8.57 -0.82
C PRO A 57 3.86 -10.09 -0.96
N ARG A 58 4.62 -10.67 -1.90
CA ARG A 58 4.88 -12.11 -1.99
C ARG A 58 5.58 -12.68 -0.74
N ASP A 59 6.49 -11.93 -0.13
CA ASP A 59 7.19 -12.36 1.09
C ASP A 59 6.28 -12.26 2.32
N ILE A 60 5.26 -11.40 2.29
CA ILE A 60 4.26 -11.29 3.37
C ILE A 60 3.29 -12.48 3.34
N SER A 61 3.12 -13.14 2.18
CA SER A 61 2.28 -14.33 2.04
C SER A 61 2.97 -15.64 2.47
N GLN A 62 4.22 -15.59 2.95
CA GLN A 62 5.02 -16.75 3.36
C GLN A 62 5.54 -16.57 4.80
N GLU A 63 4.65 -16.41 5.77
CA GLU A 63 4.88 -16.78 7.17
C GLU A 63 3.66 -17.51 7.73
#